data_AF-A0AAJ3V5L9-F1
#
_entry.id   AF-A0AAJ3V5L9-F1
#
_cell.length_a   1.000
_cell.length_b   1.000
_cell.length_c   1.000
_cell.angle_alpha   90.00
_cell.angle_beta   90.00
_cell.angle_gamma   90.00
#
_symmetry.space_group_name_H-M   'P 1'
#
loop_
_entity.id
_entity.type
_entity.pdbx_description
1 polymer ?
#
loop_
_entity_poly.entity_id
_entity_poly.type
_entity_poly.pdbx_seq_one_letter_code
_entity_poly.pdbx_strand_id
1 'polypeptide(L)'
;MDELLLEIEKFRNWAKTADKSFGEWETEYLHWDRIYRLVNMLVDASPVGKWSSDLLNDFLYILARDNECEIIIDTLIENPSQLLSLAKHSVSFPDHDARWQIAYGLGEISENSKEIKTLLNQFSLDEFEYVRRRASFAYENSVILKFMNDYMSPS
;
A
#
# COMPACT_ATOMS: atom_id res chain seq x y z
N MET A 1 14.77 -7.97 -7.57
CA MET A 1 14.71 -7.88 -6.09
C MET A 1 15.76 -6.90 -5.60
N ASP A 2 17.04 -7.20 -5.79
CA ASP A 2 18.17 -6.36 -5.35
C ASP A 2 18.15 -4.94 -5.94
N GLU A 3 17.67 -4.77 -7.18
CA GLU A 3 17.58 -3.45 -7.80
C GLU A 3 16.58 -2.52 -7.12
N LEU A 4 15.42 -3.03 -6.68
CA LEU A 4 14.44 -2.20 -5.96
C LEU A 4 15.01 -1.76 -4.62
N LEU A 5 15.62 -2.69 -3.87
CA LEU A 5 16.27 -2.37 -2.59
C LEU A 5 17.36 -1.30 -2.77
N LEU A 6 18.16 -1.38 -3.83
CA LEU A 6 19.17 -0.38 -4.14
C LEU A 6 18.56 1.01 -4.45
N GLU A 7 17.45 1.07 -5.18
CA GLU A 7 16.77 2.35 -5.44
C GLU A 7 16.09 2.92 -4.19
N ILE A 8 15.53 2.07 -3.34
CA ILE A 8 14.99 2.49 -2.03
C ILE A 8 16.11 3.04 -1.16
N GLU A 9 17.30 2.42 -1.16
CA GLU A 9 18.45 2.95 -0.42
C GLU A 9 18.93 4.29 -0.99
N LYS A 10 18.86 4.51 -2.30
CA LYS A 10 19.14 5.83 -2.90
C LYS A 10 18.10 6.87 -2.45
N PHE A 11 16.83 6.51 -2.42
CA PHE A 11 15.77 7.36 -1.86
C PHE A 11 16.10 7.72 -0.40
N ARG A 12 16.41 6.72 0.45
CA ARG A 12 16.78 6.94 1.86
C ARG A 12 17.96 7.89 2.00
N ASN A 13 18.96 7.78 1.14
CA ASN A 13 20.14 8.65 1.18
C ASN A 13 19.83 10.08 0.76
N TRP A 14 19.03 10.25 -0.30
CA TRP A 14 18.55 11.58 -0.70
C TRP A 14 17.66 12.22 0.38
N ALA A 15 16.77 11.43 1.01
CA ALA A 15 15.86 11.87 2.06
C ALA A 15 16.57 12.39 3.34
N LYS A 16 17.87 12.10 3.52
CA LYS A 16 18.70 12.69 4.58
C LYS A 16 19.06 14.15 4.31
N THR A 17 19.01 14.57 3.04
CA THR A 17 19.39 15.91 2.59
C THR A 17 18.20 16.74 2.10
N ALA A 18 17.02 16.14 1.96
CA ALA A 18 15.81 16.83 1.52
C ALA A 18 15.34 17.86 2.56
N ASP A 19 14.79 18.97 2.08
CA ASP A 19 14.12 19.97 2.91
C ASP A 19 12.73 19.45 3.32
N LYS A 20 12.53 19.22 4.62
CA LYS A 20 11.27 18.68 5.18
C LYS A 20 10.41 19.77 5.82
N SER A 21 10.66 21.03 5.48
CA SER A 21 9.89 22.16 6.00
C SER A 21 8.46 22.22 5.44
N PHE A 22 8.19 21.52 4.34
CA PHE A 22 6.85 21.34 3.76
C PHE A 22 6.44 19.87 3.76
N GLY A 23 5.11 19.62 3.75
CA GLY A 23 4.53 18.31 4.03
C GLY A 23 4.72 17.24 2.96
N GLU A 24 5.01 17.63 1.72
CA GLU A 24 5.05 16.75 0.53
C GLU A 24 6.48 16.63 -0.03
N TRP A 25 7.49 16.76 0.82
CA TRP A 25 8.90 16.81 0.39
C TRP A 25 9.34 15.57 -0.37
N GLU A 26 8.71 14.41 -0.14
CA GLU A 26 8.97 13.18 -0.88
C GLU A 26 8.76 13.32 -2.40
N THR A 27 7.84 14.20 -2.83
CA THR A 27 7.53 14.43 -4.25
C THR A 27 8.69 15.04 -5.04
N GLU A 28 9.65 15.68 -4.36
CA GLU A 28 10.85 16.26 -4.97
C GLU A 28 11.89 15.21 -5.38
N TYR A 29 11.68 13.93 -5.06
CA TYR A 29 12.58 12.87 -5.48
C TYR A 29 12.44 12.58 -6.98
N LEU A 30 13.40 13.05 -7.77
CA LEU A 30 13.36 12.98 -9.24
C LEU A 30 13.42 11.57 -9.85
N HIS A 31 13.56 10.51 -9.04
CA HIS A 31 13.69 9.13 -9.53
C HIS A 31 12.54 8.20 -9.11
N TRP A 32 11.39 8.79 -8.75
CA TRP A 32 10.16 8.03 -8.52
C TRP A 32 9.77 7.14 -9.71
N ASP A 33 9.96 7.60 -10.95
CA ASP A 33 9.71 6.83 -12.17
C ASP A 33 10.43 5.47 -12.17
N ARG A 34 11.67 5.44 -11.68
CA ARG A 34 12.46 4.23 -11.58
C ARG A 34 11.95 3.31 -10.48
N ILE A 35 11.53 3.87 -9.34
CA ILE A 35 10.93 3.10 -8.25
C ILE A 35 9.63 2.46 -8.72
N TYR A 36 8.72 3.21 -9.34
CA TYR A 36 7.45 2.70 -9.85
C TYR A 36 7.65 1.56 -10.85
N ARG A 37 8.59 1.71 -11.78
CA ARG A 37 8.93 0.63 -12.72
C ARG A 37 9.39 -0.64 -12.01
N LEU A 38 10.28 -0.51 -11.01
CA LEU A 38 10.82 -1.65 -10.27
C LEU A 38 9.79 -2.31 -9.35
N VAL A 39 8.88 -1.52 -8.77
CA VAL A 39 7.72 -2.01 -8.02
C VAL A 39 6.84 -2.87 -8.91
N ASN A 40 6.42 -2.37 -10.07
CA ASN A 40 5.62 -3.12 -11.04
C ASN A 40 6.30 -4.44 -11.43
N MET A 41 7.58 -4.39 -11.82
CA MET A 41 8.35 -5.58 -12.16
C MET A 41 8.41 -6.60 -11.01
N LEU A 42 8.53 -6.15 -9.76
CA LEU A 42 8.59 -7.04 -8.60
C LEU A 42 7.23 -7.71 -8.33
N VAL A 43 6.15 -6.92 -8.33
CA VAL A 43 4.78 -7.38 -8.09
C VAL A 43 4.37 -8.43 -9.14
N ASP A 44 4.74 -8.22 -10.41
CA ASP A 44 4.48 -9.15 -11.51
C ASP A 44 5.34 -10.43 -11.41
N ALA A 45 6.61 -10.29 -11.02
CA ALA A 45 7.57 -11.39 -11.11
C ALA A 45 7.51 -12.36 -9.92
N SER A 46 7.15 -11.90 -8.72
CA SER A 46 7.24 -12.71 -7.51
C SER A 46 6.11 -12.44 -6.53
N PRO A 47 5.38 -13.48 -6.08
CA PRO A 47 4.35 -13.30 -5.07
C PRO A 47 4.95 -12.82 -3.73
N VAL A 48 4.24 -11.91 -3.07
CA VAL A 48 4.63 -11.30 -1.77
C VAL A 48 4.95 -12.37 -0.72
N GLY A 49 4.23 -13.49 -0.70
CA GLY A 49 4.49 -14.60 0.24
C GLY A 49 5.86 -15.27 0.10
N LYS A 50 6.64 -14.94 -0.94
CA LYS A 50 8.04 -15.40 -1.13
C LYS A 50 9.08 -14.31 -0.85
N TRP A 51 8.65 -13.09 -0.53
CA TRP A 51 9.57 -12.00 -0.26
C TRP A 51 10.25 -12.21 1.10
N SER A 52 11.53 -11.84 1.18
CA SER A 52 12.24 -11.77 2.45
C SER A 52 11.64 -10.70 3.36
N SER A 53 11.86 -10.79 4.68
CA SER A 53 11.50 -9.75 5.65
C SER A 53 12.02 -8.37 5.27
N ASP A 54 13.25 -8.30 4.77
CA ASP A 54 13.91 -7.03 4.44
C ASP A 54 13.19 -6.36 3.25
N LEU A 55 12.91 -7.13 2.21
CA LEU A 55 12.11 -6.67 1.09
C LEU A 55 10.70 -6.24 1.48
N LEU A 56 10.01 -6.99 2.35
CA LEU A 56 8.70 -6.59 2.86
C LEU A 56 8.76 -5.23 3.56
N ASN A 57 9.74 -5.05 4.45
CA ASN A 57 9.89 -3.82 5.22
C ASN A 57 10.29 -2.63 4.34
N ASP A 58 11.20 -2.82 3.39
CA ASP A 58 11.61 -1.76 2.48
C ASP A 58 10.52 -1.41 1.48
N PHE A 59 9.75 -2.39 1.00
CA PHE A 59 8.59 -2.15 0.16
C PHE A 59 7.52 -1.32 0.91
N LEU A 60 7.19 -1.70 2.14
CA LEU A 60 6.24 -0.94 2.96
C LEU A 60 6.78 0.46 3.29
N TYR A 61 8.09 0.60 3.51
CA TYR A 61 8.70 1.91 3.68
C TYR A 61 8.52 2.78 2.44
N ILE A 62 8.81 2.28 1.23
CA ILE A 62 8.71 3.13 0.05
C ILE A 62 7.25 3.42 -0.33
N LEU A 63 6.33 2.47 -0.10
CA LEU A 63 4.89 2.72 -0.15
C LEU A 63 4.50 3.89 0.75
N ALA A 64 4.95 3.89 2.01
CA ALA A 64 4.67 4.97 2.96
C ALA A 64 5.15 6.36 2.48
N ARG A 65 6.20 6.41 1.66
CA ARG A 65 6.76 7.66 1.12
C ARG A 65 6.07 8.12 -0.16
N ASP A 66 5.38 7.23 -0.85
CA ASP A 66 4.55 7.53 -2.02
C ASP A 66 3.12 7.96 -1.62
N ASN A 67 2.99 8.59 -0.45
CA ASN A 67 1.71 8.90 0.19
C ASN A 67 0.91 10.01 -0.52
N GLU A 68 1.55 10.85 -1.33
CA GLU A 68 0.91 11.94 -2.06
C GLU A 68 0.44 11.51 -3.45
N CYS A 69 1.24 10.72 -4.16
CA CYS A 69 0.92 10.27 -5.52
C CYS A 69 0.15 8.95 -5.55
N GLU A 70 0.28 8.11 -4.52
CA GLU A 70 -0.45 6.84 -4.36
C GLU A 70 -0.23 5.82 -5.50
N ILE A 71 0.81 5.97 -6.32
CA ILE A 71 1.06 5.14 -7.51
C ILE A 71 1.40 3.68 -7.11
N ILE A 72 2.12 3.48 -6.01
CA ILE A 72 2.47 2.14 -5.50
C ILE A 72 1.21 1.44 -4.97
N ILE A 73 0.31 2.14 -4.27
CA ILE A 73 -0.92 1.50 -3.80
C ILE A 73 -1.86 1.20 -4.96
N ASP A 74 -1.95 2.05 -5.98
CA ASP A 74 -2.71 1.77 -7.21
C ASP A 74 -2.21 0.49 -7.90
N THR A 75 -0.89 0.32 -8.01
CA THR A 75 -0.28 -0.91 -8.53
C THR A 75 -0.72 -2.16 -7.75
N LEU A 76 -0.86 -2.05 -6.42
CA LEU A 76 -1.31 -3.14 -5.57
C LEU A 76 -2.82 -3.40 -5.68
N ILE A 77 -3.65 -2.37 -5.86
CA ILE A 77 -5.10 -2.49 -6.09
C ILE A 77 -5.37 -3.28 -7.38
N GLU A 78 -4.57 -3.04 -8.43
CA GLU A 78 -4.60 -3.81 -9.67
C GLU A 78 -4.13 -5.27 -9.51
N ASN A 79 -3.47 -5.59 -8.38
CA ASN A 79 -2.97 -6.91 -8.02
C ASN A 79 -3.50 -7.42 -6.66
N PRO A 80 -4.82 -7.68 -6.51
CA PRO A 80 -5.46 -7.89 -5.20
C PRO A 80 -4.84 -8.99 -4.34
N SER A 81 -4.38 -10.10 -4.93
CA SER A 81 -3.73 -11.18 -4.18
C SER A 81 -2.41 -10.76 -3.54
N GLN A 82 -1.68 -9.85 -4.18
CA GLN A 82 -0.43 -9.30 -3.68
C GLN A 82 -0.73 -8.31 -2.55
N LEU A 83 -1.68 -7.41 -2.75
CA LEU A 83 -2.18 -6.49 -1.73
C LEU A 83 -2.62 -7.23 -0.47
N LEU A 84 -3.44 -8.27 -0.62
CA LEU A 84 -3.92 -9.07 0.52
C LEU A 84 -2.78 -9.76 1.28
N SER A 85 -1.78 -10.25 0.57
CA SER A 85 -0.60 -10.88 1.17
C SER A 85 0.27 -9.88 1.92
N LEU A 86 0.43 -8.67 1.37
CA LEU A 86 1.17 -7.59 2.00
C LEU A 86 0.42 -7.04 3.22
N ALA A 87 -0.90 -6.95 3.14
CA ALA A 87 -1.74 -6.42 4.19
C ALA A 87 -1.57 -7.16 5.52
N LYS A 88 -1.47 -8.50 5.48
CA LYS A 88 -1.22 -9.34 6.67
C LYS A 88 0.04 -8.97 7.43
N HIS A 89 1.06 -8.46 6.74
CA HIS A 89 2.31 -8.00 7.34
C HIS A 89 2.21 -6.54 7.81
N SER A 90 1.47 -5.71 7.07
CA SER A 90 1.40 -4.27 7.33
C SER A 90 0.64 -3.88 8.61
N VAL A 91 -0.26 -4.74 9.13
CA VAL A 91 -1.06 -4.45 10.34
C VAL A 91 -0.18 -4.05 11.54
N SER A 92 1.02 -4.63 11.67
CA SER A 92 1.98 -4.31 12.72
C SER A 92 3.19 -3.51 12.24
N PHE A 93 3.19 -3.01 11.00
CA PHE A 93 4.30 -2.24 10.47
C PHE A 93 4.35 -0.86 11.14
N PRO A 94 5.52 -0.35 11.57
CA PRO A 94 5.59 0.85 12.41
C PRO A 94 5.12 2.13 11.72
N ASP A 95 5.20 2.22 10.39
CA ASP A 95 4.84 3.44 9.66
C ASP A 95 3.34 3.52 9.38
N HIS A 96 2.67 4.48 10.01
CA HIS A 96 1.25 4.72 9.81
C HIS A 96 0.88 5.11 8.36
N ASP A 97 1.81 5.68 7.59
CA ASP A 97 1.57 6.04 6.19
C ASP A 97 1.37 4.81 5.31
N ALA A 98 2.15 3.74 5.56
CA ALA A 98 1.92 2.47 4.89
C ALA A 98 0.58 1.85 5.31
N ARG A 99 0.26 1.90 6.61
CA ARG A 99 -0.93 1.23 7.15
C ARG A 99 -2.23 1.84 6.62
N TRP A 100 -2.33 3.17 6.55
CA TRP A 100 -3.52 3.80 6.01
C TRP A 100 -3.66 3.55 4.50
N GLN A 101 -2.55 3.55 3.75
CA GLN A 101 -2.58 3.25 2.30
C GLN A 101 -3.05 1.83 2.04
N ILE A 102 -2.55 0.84 2.79
CA ILE A 102 -3.02 -0.54 2.68
C ILE A 102 -4.51 -0.65 3.04
N ALA A 103 -4.95 0.00 4.12
CA ALA A 103 -6.35 0.00 4.51
C ALA A 103 -7.24 0.60 3.40
N TYR A 104 -6.79 1.71 2.78
CA TYR A 104 -7.44 2.31 1.62
C TYR A 104 -7.53 1.32 0.45
N GLY A 105 -6.41 0.74 0.00
CA GLY A 105 -6.42 -0.16 -1.15
C GLY A 105 -7.28 -1.40 -0.95
N LEU A 106 -7.37 -1.94 0.27
CA LEU A 106 -8.29 -3.05 0.59
C LEU A 106 -9.77 -2.69 0.40
N GLY A 107 -10.12 -1.40 0.48
CA GLY A 107 -11.47 -0.90 0.21
C GLY A 107 -11.80 -0.75 -1.26
N GLU A 108 -10.79 -0.63 -2.12
CA GLU A 108 -10.93 -0.40 -3.57
C GLU A 108 -11.01 -1.70 -4.37
N ILE A 109 -10.53 -2.82 -3.81
CA ILE A 109 -10.66 -4.11 -4.49
C ILE A 109 -12.12 -4.59 -4.49
N SER A 110 -12.56 -5.08 -5.65
CA SER A 110 -13.93 -5.57 -5.86
C SER A 110 -14.23 -6.89 -5.15
N GLU A 111 -13.18 -7.61 -4.72
CA GLU A 111 -13.31 -8.83 -3.94
C GLU A 111 -13.84 -8.50 -2.54
N ASN A 112 -14.96 -9.12 -2.16
CA ASN A 112 -15.51 -8.96 -0.82
C ASN A 112 -15.35 -10.27 -0.04
N SER A 113 -14.15 -10.49 0.48
CA SER A 113 -13.81 -11.68 1.26
C SER A 113 -13.89 -11.41 2.76
N LYS A 114 -14.13 -12.48 3.54
CA LYS A 114 -14.05 -12.42 5.02
C LYS A 114 -12.66 -11.98 5.49
N GLU A 115 -11.63 -12.30 4.72
CA GLU A 115 -10.24 -11.95 5.03
C GLU A 115 -10.03 -10.43 4.97
N ILE A 116 -10.50 -9.77 3.91
CA ILE A 116 -10.43 -8.31 3.77
C ILE A 116 -11.13 -7.61 4.94
N LYS A 117 -12.35 -8.05 5.29
CA LYS A 117 -13.08 -7.52 6.46
C LYS A 117 -12.33 -7.70 7.76
N THR A 118 -11.63 -8.83 7.91
CA THR A 118 -10.85 -9.11 9.12
C THR A 118 -9.66 -8.16 9.22
N LEU A 119 -8.94 -7.92 8.12
CA LEU A 119 -7.83 -6.98 8.08
C LEU A 119 -8.30 -5.53 8.29
N LEU A 120 -9.38 -5.10 7.63
CA LEU A 120 -9.95 -3.77 7.82
C LEU A 120 -10.37 -3.52 9.27
N ASN A 121 -11.00 -4.52 9.92
CA ASN A 121 -11.31 -4.43 11.35
C ASN A 121 -10.05 -4.30 12.22
N GLN A 122 -8.93 -4.94 11.85
CA GLN A 122 -7.66 -4.78 12.56
C GLN A 122 -7.12 -3.35 12.41
N PHE A 123 -7.15 -2.77 11.20
CA PHE A 123 -6.78 -1.37 10.98
C PHE A 123 -7.72 -0.37 11.66
N SER A 124 -9.00 -0.70 11.85
CA SER A 124 -9.93 0.13 12.63
C SER A 124 -9.58 0.22 14.12
N LEU A 125 -8.70 -0.65 14.61
CA LEU A 125 -8.17 -0.64 15.98
C LEU A 125 -6.78 0.01 16.10
N ASP A 126 -6.27 0.59 15.01
CA ASP A 126 -4.95 1.23 14.98
C ASP A 126 -4.84 2.38 15.98
N GLU A 127 -3.64 2.64 16.50
CA GLU A 127 -3.41 3.74 17.44
C GLU A 127 -3.54 5.12 16.75
N PHE A 128 -3.26 5.23 15.45
CA PHE A 128 -3.34 6.46 14.69
C PHE A 128 -4.76 6.68 14.16
N GLU A 129 -5.34 7.84 14.47
CA GLU A 129 -6.70 8.17 14.07
C GLU A 129 -6.90 8.14 12.54
N TYR A 130 -5.90 8.60 11.79
CA TYR A 130 -5.99 8.63 10.34
C TYR A 130 -6.11 7.22 9.72
N VAL A 131 -5.34 6.25 10.23
CA VAL A 131 -5.44 4.84 9.82
C VAL A 131 -6.84 4.30 10.13
N ARG A 132 -7.36 4.54 11.35
CA ARG A 132 -8.71 4.10 11.73
C ARG A 132 -9.78 4.67 10.80
N ARG A 133 -9.69 5.96 10.46
CA ARG A 133 -10.64 6.63 9.55
C ARG A 133 -10.61 6.00 8.15
N ARG A 134 -9.40 5.80 7.59
CA ARG A 134 -9.25 5.18 6.26
C ARG A 134 -9.77 3.74 6.24
N ALA A 135 -9.52 2.97 7.29
CA ALA A 135 -10.06 1.62 7.44
C ALA A 135 -11.60 1.59 7.50
N SER A 136 -12.22 2.50 8.24
CA SER A 136 -13.68 2.59 8.30
C SER A 136 -14.30 2.93 6.94
N PHE A 137 -13.74 3.92 6.23
CA PHE A 137 -14.20 4.26 4.88
C PHE A 137 -14.04 3.09 3.90
N ALA A 138 -12.89 2.41 3.94
CA ALA A 138 -12.64 1.23 3.12
C ALA A 138 -13.62 0.07 3.42
N TYR A 139 -13.97 -0.12 4.69
CA TYR A 139 -14.97 -1.13 5.08
C TYR A 139 -16.34 -0.81 4.49
N GLU A 140 -16.79 0.45 4.58
CA GLU A 140 -18.04 0.90 3.95
C GLU A 140 -17.99 0.76 2.42
N ASN A 141 -16.89 1.16 1.79
CA ASN A 141 -16.73 1.09 0.33
C ASN A 141 -16.75 -0.36 -0.19
N SER A 142 -16.04 -1.28 0.45
CA SER A 142 -16.02 -2.69 0.05
C SER A 142 -17.41 -3.36 0.13
N VAL A 143 -18.28 -2.87 1.02
CA VAL A 143 -19.69 -3.30 1.08
C VAL A 143 -20.46 -2.76 -0.12
N ILE A 144 -20.28 -1.47 -0.46
CA ILE A 144 -20.95 -0.83 -1.61
C ILE A 144 -20.52 -1.47 -2.94
N LEU A 145 -19.22 -1.67 -3.17
CA LEU A 145 -18.71 -2.30 -4.40
C LEU A 145 -19.29 -3.70 -4.62
N LYS A 146 -19.45 -4.48 -3.54
CA LYS A 146 -20.10 -5.78 -3.62
C LYS A 146 -21.56 -5.67 -4.06
N PHE A 147 -22.32 -4.75 -3.46
CA PHE A 147 -23.70 -4.49 -3.89
C PHE A 147 -23.76 -4.06 -5.36
N MET A 148 -22.82 -3.27 -5.86
CA MET A 148 -22.80 -2.90 -7.27
C MET A 148 -22.53 -4.11 -8.18
N ASN A 149 -21.56 -4.95 -7.84
CA ASN A 149 -21.22 -6.13 -8.64
C ASN A 149 -22.33 -7.19 -8.67
N ASP A 150 -22.96 -7.45 -7.52
CA ASP A 150 -24.01 -8.46 -7.40
C ASP A 150 -25.29 -8.07 -8.17
N TYR A 151 -25.55 -6.78 -8.38
CA TYR A 151 -26.83 -6.27 -8.90
C TYR A 151 -26.75 -5.50 -10.23
N MET A 152 -25.57 -5.12 -10.70
CA MET A 152 -25.38 -4.36 -11.96
C MET A 152 -24.61 -5.11 -13.05
N SER A 153 -24.15 -6.34 -12.79
CA SER A 153 -23.49 -7.16 -13.81
C SER A 153 -24.54 -7.70 -14.80
N PRO A 154 -24.46 -7.39 -16.12
CA PRO A 154 -25.39 -7.93 -17.10
C PRO A 154 -25.21 -9.45 -17.21
N SER A 155 -26.35 -10.15 -17.32
CA SER A 155 -26.43 -11.60 -17.51
C SER A 155 -26.04 -12.03 -18.92
#